data_AF-A0A346B146-F1
#
_entry.id   AF-A0A346B146-F1
#
_cell.length_a   1.000
_cell.length_b   1.000
_cell.length_c   1.000
_cell.angle_alpha   90.00
_cell.angle_beta   90.00
_cell.angle_gamma   90.00
#
_symmetry.space_group_name_H-M   'P 1'
#
loop_
_entity.id
_entity.type
_entity.pdbx_description
1 polymer ?
#
loop_
_entity_poly.entity_id
_entity_poly.type
_entity_poly.pdbx_seq_one_letter_code
_entity_poly.pdbx_strand_id
1 'polypeptide(L)'
;MSEVLQGMNIKSVKYLSSSDKVVVNFENNVNGSTAEIKATYSEPPRPEFAEAFEALRPDFTEIFEFSQDVAERVIPYAVSVKTTKNGALQATISAKIYIEQYNSYSALNTPMLVEMTDENSDTVTNAFPAGTADKIRKVLSEAYMYITGKRAQMSLFEDEEDDDLSGGADEMVPASGVHTETARSERIAAASDGPGKASFN
;
A
#
# COMPACT_ATOMS: atom_id res chain seq x y z
N MET A 1 11.43 -15.93 12.64
CA MET A 1 10.97 -15.30 11.37
C MET A 1 9.58 -15.81 11.08
N SER A 2 8.56 -15.02 11.41
CA SER A 2 7.14 -15.37 11.24
C SER A 2 6.80 -15.55 9.75
N GLU A 3 6.04 -16.60 9.44
CA GLU A 3 5.58 -17.12 8.14
C GLU A 3 4.82 -16.13 7.21
N VAL A 4 4.83 -14.84 7.50
CA VAL A 4 4.11 -13.85 6.71
C VAL A 4 5.03 -13.42 5.57
N LEU A 5 4.53 -13.45 4.33
CA LEU A 5 5.22 -13.07 3.07
C LEU A 5 5.91 -14.19 2.26
N GLN A 6 5.34 -15.40 2.11
CA GLN A 6 5.86 -16.37 1.13
C GLN A 6 5.96 -15.74 -0.28
N GLY A 7 7.19 -15.53 -0.76
CA GLY A 7 7.52 -15.08 -2.12
C GLY A 7 7.76 -13.58 -2.34
N MET A 8 7.39 -12.70 -1.40
CA MET A 8 7.48 -11.24 -1.60
C MET A 8 8.28 -10.55 -0.49
N ASN A 9 9.44 -9.99 -0.81
CA ASN A 9 10.24 -9.23 0.15
C ASN A 9 9.98 -7.73 -0.02
N ILE A 10 9.20 -7.12 0.88
CA ILE A 10 8.94 -5.68 0.84
C ILE A 10 10.19 -4.92 1.31
N LYS A 11 10.73 -4.05 0.45
CA LYS A 11 11.88 -3.18 0.75
C LYS A 11 11.45 -1.81 1.25
N SER A 12 10.36 -1.26 0.75
CA SER A 12 9.84 0.01 1.25
C SER A 12 8.37 0.18 0.95
N VAL A 13 7.67 0.86 1.86
CA VAL A 13 6.26 1.24 1.72
C VAL A 13 6.18 2.75 1.90
N LYS A 14 5.42 3.43 1.04
CA LYS A 14 5.17 4.86 1.13
C LYS A 14 3.69 5.15 0.91
N TYR A 15 3.08 5.87 1.84
CA TYR A 15 1.73 6.38 1.75
C TYR A 15 1.75 7.89 1.48
N LEU A 16 1.11 8.30 0.40
CA LEU A 16 0.96 9.70 0.01
C LEU A 16 -0.49 10.11 0.17
N SER A 17 -0.89 10.43 1.40
CA SER A 17 -2.26 10.82 1.77
C SER A 17 -2.82 11.97 0.94
N SER A 18 -1.99 12.96 0.58
CA SER A 18 -2.42 14.09 -0.26
C SER A 18 -2.89 13.71 -1.67
N SER A 19 -2.60 12.48 -2.11
CA SER A 19 -2.93 11.99 -3.45
C SER A 19 -3.53 10.59 -3.43
N ASP A 20 -3.84 10.06 -2.24
CA ASP A 20 -4.28 8.67 -2.01
C ASP A 20 -3.48 7.61 -2.77
N LYS A 21 -2.16 7.79 -2.79
CA LYS A 21 -1.24 6.88 -3.48
C LYS A 21 -0.46 6.03 -2.50
N VAL A 22 -0.41 4.73 -2.78
CA VAL A 22 0.48 3.79 -2.10
C VAL A 22 1.58 3.39 -3.07
N VAL A 23 2.83 3.57 -2.66
CA VAL A 23 4.01 3.14 -3.43
C VAL A 23 4.71 2.06 -2.64
N VAL A 24 4.88 0.89 -3.23
CA VAL A 24 5.60 -0.22 -2.60
C VAL A 24 6.73 -0.68 -3.51
N ASN A 25 7.92 -0.80 -2.94
CA ASN A 25 9.06 -1.46 -3.57
C ASN A 25 9.22 -2.82 -2.92
N PHE A 26 9.24 -3.88 -3.73
CA PHE A 26 9.42 -5.24 -3.25
C PHE A 26 10.19 -6.09 -4.25
N GLU A 27 10.81 -7.14 -3.76
CA GLU A 27 11.38 -8.19 -4.60
C GLU A 27 10.39 -9.35 -4.70
N ASN A 28 10.28 -9.89 -5.91
CA ASN A 28 9.57 -11.13 -6.16
C ASN A 28 10.53 -12.13 -6.81
N ASN A 29 10.59 -13.35 -6.28
CA ASN A 29 11.38 -14.41 -6.88
C ASN A 29 10.48 -15.19 -7.84
N VAL A 30 10.72 -15.03 -9.15
CA VAL A 30 10.00 -15.74 -10.19
C VAL A 30 10.99 -16.67 -10.89
N ASN A 31 10.79 -17.98 -10.74
CA ASN A 31 11.59 -19.03 -11.40
C ASN A 31 13.11 -18.92 -11.16
N GLY A 32 13.53 -18.59 -9.93
CA GLY A 32 14.95 -18.48 -9.56
C GLY A 32 15.61 -17.17 -9.97
N SER A 33 14.88 -16.25 -10.61
CA SER A 33 15.31 -14.88 -10.90
C SER A 33 14.59 -13.91 -9.96
N THR A 34 15.36 -13.08 -9.26
CA THR A 34 14.81 -12.02 -8.41
C THR A 34 14.53 -10.78 -9.25
N ALA A 35 13.27 -10.35 -9.30
CA ALA A 35 12.87 -9.09 -9.91
C ALA A 35 12.57 -8.05 -8.83
N GLU A 36 13.16 -6.87 -8.95
CA GLU A 36 12.80 -5.71 -8.13
C GLU A 36 11.65 -4.95 -8.79
N ILE A 37 10.53 -4.84 -8.08
CA ILE A 37 9.30 -4.25 -8.57
C ILE A 37 8.98 -3.01 -7.74
N LYS A 38 8.73 -1.90 -8.41
CA LYS A 38 8.15 -0.69 -7.84
C LYS A 38 6.74 -0.54 -8.35
N ALA A 39 5.77 -0.80 -7.47
CA ALA A 39 4.35 -0.65 -7.77
C ALA A 39 3.82 0.65 -7.18
N THR A 40 3.02 1.37 -7.97
CA THR A 40 2.28 2.55 -7.52
C THR A 40 0.80 2.28 -7.72
N TYR A 41 0.04 2.42 -6.65
CA TYR A 41 -1.39 2.19 -6.62
C TYR A 41 -2.08 3.52 -6.31
N SER A 42 -3.22 3.75 -6.96
CA SER A 42 -4.06 4.94 -6.79
C SER A 42 -5.39 4.63 -6.09
N GLU A 43 -5.58 3.39 -5.64
CA GLU A 43 -6.76 2.98 -4.88
C GLU A 43 -6.55 3.28 -3.40
N PRO A 44 -7.55 3.78 -2.66
CA PRO A 44 -7.39 4.06 -1.24
C PRO A 44 -7.08 2.77 -0.46
N PRO A 45 -6.10 2.79 0.47
CA PRO A 45 -5.88 1.68 1.38
C PRO A 45 -6.99 1.63 2.45
N ARG A 46 -7.03 0.54 3.21
CA ARG A 46 -7.91 0.46 4.39
C ARG A 46 -7.48 1.48 5.46
N PRO A 47 -8.39 1.94 6.33
CA PRO A 47 -8.06 2.86 7.42
C PRO A 47 -6.89 2.38 8.30
N GLU A 48 -6.82 1.08 8.58
CA GLU A 48 -5.79 0.47 9.42
C GLU A 48 -4.37 0.64 8.84
N PHE A 49 -4.26 0.83 7.53
CA PHE A 49 -3.00 1.14 6.86
C PHE A 49 -2.49 2.53 7.27
N ALA A 50 -3.38 3.54 7.25
CA ALA A 50 -3.03 4.89 7.66
C ALA A 50 -2.74 4.93 9.17
N GLU A 51 -3.54 4.25 9.98
CA GLU A 51 -3.32 4.12 11.43
C GLU A 51 -1.98 3.46 11.76
N ALA A 52 -1.53 2.48 10.98
CA ALA A 52 -0.22 1.86 11.17
C ALA A 52 0.94 2.85 10.96
N PHE A 53 0.81 3.78 10.01
CA PHE A 53 1.78 4.87 9.85
C PHE A 53 1.71 5.87 11.01
N GLU A 54 0.51 6.26 11.43
CA GLU A 54 0.34 7.21 12.54
C GLU A 54 0.88 6.66 13.86
N ALA A 55 0.80 5.35 14.08
CA ALA A 55 1.38 4.69 15.25
C ALA A 55 2.91 4.85 15.37
N LEU A 56 3.61 5.16 14.27
CA LEU A 56 5.06 5.42 14.25
C LEU A 56 5.44 6.85 14.66
N ARG A 57 4.47 7.77 14.74
CA ARG A 57 4.70 9.17 15.12
C ARG A 57 5.44 9.34 16.46
N PRO A 58 5.03 8.68 17.56
CA PRO A 58 5.76 8.80 18.83
C PRO A 58 7.19 8.30 18.71
N ASP A 59 7.43 7.18 18.00
CA ASP A 59 8.79 6.62 17.86
C ASP A 59 9.69 7.55 17.04
N PHE A 60 9.14 8.14 15.97
CA PHE A 60 9.86 9.13 15.16
C PHE A 60 10.22 10.37 15.98
N THR A 61 9.28 10.85 16.79
CA THR A 61 9.47 11.99 17.69
C THR A 61 10.57 11.68 18.73
N GLU A 62 10.57 10.49 19.31
CA GLU A 62 11.58 10.03 20.26
C GLU A 62 12.97 9.95 19.62
N ILE A 63 13.09 9.37 18.43
CA ILE A 63 14.37 9.24 17.70
C ILE A 63 15.03 10.60 17.43
N PHE A 64 14.23 11.63 17.16
CA PHE A 64 14.72 12.99 16.91
C PHE A 64 14.72 13.89 18.16
N GLU A 65 14.35 13.35 19.32
CA GLU A 65 14.27 14.08 20.59
C GLU A 65 13.40 15.35 20.49
N PHE A 66 12.34 15.28 19.69
CA PHE A 66 11.44 16.41 19.49
C PHE A 66 10.56 16.66 20.71
N SER A 67 10.25 17.92 20.94
CA SER A 67 9.25 18.35 21.91
C SER A 67 7.83 17.98 21.45
N GLN A 68 6.89 17.91 22.39
CA GLN A 68 5.51 17.49 22.12
C GLN A 68 4.78 18.40 21.13
N ASP A 69 5.08 19.70 21.12
CA ASP A 69 4.53 20.68 20.16
C ASP A 69 5.00 20.44 18.71
N VAL A 70 6.18 19.85 18.53
CA VAL A 70 6.65 19.42 17.21
C VAL A 70 6.01 18.08 16.84
N ALA A 71 5.84 17.18 17.83
CA ALA A 71 5.30 15.84 17.63
C ALA A 71 3.94 15.83 16.92
N GLU A 72 3.02 16.74 17.30
CA GLU A 72 1.68 16.85 16.70
C GLU A 72 1.71 17.20 15.20
N ARG A 73 2.82 17.79 14.72
CA ARG A 73 3.03 18.20 13.34
C ARG A 73 3.78 17.15 12.50
N VAL A 74 4.18 16.03 13.11
CA VAL A 74 4.88 14.93 12.46
C VAL A 74 3.88 13.99 11.80
N ILE A 75 4.07 13.76 10.49
CA ILE A 75 3.26 12.86 9.67
C ILE A 75 4.19 11.81 9.05
N PRO A 76 4.34 10.62 9.67
CA PRO A 76 5.05 9.49 9.08
C PRO A 76 4.36 9.07 7.78
N TYR A 77 5.16 8.83 6.74
CA TYR A 77 4.60 8.54 5.42
C TYR A 77 5.38 7.48 4.63
N ALA A 78 6.57 7.08 5.07
CA ALA A 78 7.26 5.94 4.46
C ALA A 78 8.10 5.18 5.47
N VAL A 79 8.28 3.88 5.19
CA VAL A 79 9.25 3.03 5.87
C VAL A 79 10.07 2.32 4.80
N SER A 80 11.38 2.35 4.94
CA SER A 80 12.31 1.54 4.15
C SER A 80 12.97 0.53 5.06
N VAL A 81 12.96 -0.74 4.69
CA VAL A 81 13.42 -1.85 5.52
C VAL A 81 14.49 -2.68 4.85
N LYS A 82 15.32 -3.30 5.67
CA LYS A 82 16.30 -4.33 5.31
C LYS A 82 16.31 -5.38 6.41
N THR A 83 16.76 -6.57 6.07
CA THR A 83 17.00 -7.63 7.05
C THR A 83 18.51 -7.79 7.23
N THR A 84 18.98 -7.84 8.47
CA THR A 84 20.38 -8.17 8.76
C THR A 84 20.70 -9.62 8.40
N LYS A 85 21.99 -9.97 8.37
CA LYS A 85 22.43 -11.37 8.21
C LYS A 85 21.85 -12.29 9.29
N ASN A 86 21.57 -11.77 10.48
CA ASN A 86 21.04 -12.52 11.61
C ASN A 86 19.50 -12.47 11.67
N GLY A 87 18.83 -11.94 10.65
CA GLY A 87 17.36 -11.92 10.59
C GLY A 87 16.69 -10.73 11.31
N ALA A 88 17.45 -9.90 12.04
CA ALA A 88 16.91 -8.70 12.69
C ALA A 88 16.46 -7.65 11.66
N LEU A 89 15.35 -6.96 11.96
CA LEU A 89 14.82 -5.87 11.14
C LEU A 89 15.73 -4.63 11.24
N GLN A 90 16.05 -4.00 10.11
CA GLN A 90 16.60 -2.65 10.05
C GLN A 90 15.67 -1.76 9.26
N ALA A 91 15.53 -0.50 9.68
CA ALA A 91 14.63 0.41 8.98
C ALA A 91 15.01 1.88 9.14
N THR A 92 14.52 2.65 8.16
CA THR A 92 14.40 4.10 8.22
C THR A 92 12.93 4.46 8.11
N ILE A 93 12.48 5.35 8.98
CA ILE A 93 11.15 5.96 8.94
C ILE A 93 11.29 7.35 8.31
N SER A 94 10.45 7.66 7.32
CA SER A 94 10.34 8.99 6.73
C SER A 94 9.07 9.67 7.20
N ALA A 95 9.20 10.89 7.68
CA ALA A 95 8.06 11.73 8.07
C ALA A 95 8.16 13.12 7.44
N LYS A 96 7.01 13.78 7.32
CA LYS A 96 6.91 15.21 7.04
C LYS A 96 6.61 15.95 8.33
N ILE A 97 7.21 17.10 8.51
CA ILE A 97 6.93 18.00 9.62
C ILE A 97 6.40 19.30 9.06
N TYR A 98 5.24 19.72 9.54
CA TYR A 98 4.68 21.02 9.18
C TYR A 98 5.46 22.14 9.87
N ILE A 99 6.01 23.07 9.09
CA ILE A 99 6.76 24.24 9.56
C ILE A 99 5.86 25.46 9.44
N GLU A 100 5.26 25.85 10.57
CA GLU A 100 4.20 26.86 10.65
C GLU A 100 4.61 28.20 10.06
N GLN A 101 5.80 28.69 10.40
CA GLN A 101 6.33 29.98 9.94
C GLN A 101 6.33 30.10 8.40
N TYR A 102 6.51 28.97 7.70
CA TYR A 102 6.62 28.93 6.24
C TYR A 102 5.39 28.30 5.57
N ASN A 103 4.36 27.91 6.34
CA ASN A 103 3.17 27.21 5.85
C ASN A 103 3.52 26.07 4.87
N SER A 104 4.50 25.25 5.23
CA SER A 104 5.08 24.23 4.35
C SER A 104 5.54 23.01 5.12
N TYR A 105 5.80 21.91 4.42
CA TYR A 105 6.28 20.66 5.01
C TYR A 105 7.76 20.44 4.70
N SER A 106 8.53 20.08 5.72
CA SER A 106 9.89 19.55 5.55
C SER A 106 9.90 18.03 5.71
N ALA A 107 10.62 17.31 4.84
CA ALA A 107 10.75 15.86 4.93
C ALA A 107 12.03 15.48 5.68
N LEU A 108 11.89 14.61 6.68
CA LEU A 108 13.01 14.07 7.45
C LEU A 108 12.97 12.54 7.44
N ASN A 109 14.15 11.94 7.55
CA ASN A 109 14.35 10.50 7.62
C ASN A 109 15.13 10.17 8.88
N THR A 110 14.68 9.19 9.66
CA THR A 110 15.48 8.69 10.78
C THR A 110 16.82 8.12 10.27
N PRO A 111 17.84 8.00 11.14
CA PRO A 111 18.94 7.08 10.89
C PRO A 111 18.41 5.67 10.57
N MET A 112 19.25 4.86 9.94
CA MET A 112 18.98 3.42 9.83
C MET A 112 19.19 2.79 11.22
N LEU A 113 18.11 2.39 11.86
CA LEU A 113 18.11 1.76 13.17
C LEU A 113 17.84 0.26 13.04
N VAL A 114 18.24 -0.49 14.06
CA VAL A 114 18.18 -1.96 14.09
C VAL A 114 17.27 -2.41 15.22
N GLU A 115 16.54 -3.49 14.99
CA GLU A 115 15.81 -4.19 16.03
C GLU A 115 16.78 -4.83 17.01
N MET A 116 16.62 -4.50 18.29
CA MET A 116 17.31 -5.18 19.36
C MET A 116 16.64 -6.55 19.59
N THR A 117 17.44 -7.61 19.51
CA THR A 117 17.05 -8.98 19.81
C THR A 117 17.99 -9.53 20.89
N ASP A 118 17.60 -10.63 21.55
CA ASP A 118 18.45 -11.29 22.55
C ASP A 118 19.81 -11.72 21.96
N GLU A 119 19.85 -11.99 20.65
CA GLU A 119 21.07 -12.40 19.94
C GLU A 119 22.02 -11.24 19.60
N ASN A 120 21.53 -9.99 19.63
CA ASN A 120 22.31 -8.83 19.19
C ASN A 120 22.39 -7.71 20.23
N SER A 121 21.77 -7.87 21.40
CA SER A 121 21.67 -6.86 22.47
C SER A 121 23.01 -6.31 22.93
N ASP A 122 24.06 -7.15 22.93
CA ASP A 122 25.40 -6.77 23.39
C ASP A 122 26.20 -5.97 22.35
N THR A 123 25.69 -5.87 21.11
CA THR A 123 26.43 -5.29 19.97
C THR A 123 25.70 -4.14 19.28
N VAL A 124 24.37 -4.10 19.36
CA VAL A 124 23.57 -3.05 18.74
C VAL A 124 23.58 -1.80 19.62
N THR A 125 24.09 -0.70 19.07
CA THR A 125 24.11 0.62 19.73
C THR A 125 23.12 1.60 19.12
N ASN A 126 22.65 1.33 17.90
CA ASN A 126 21.67 2.13 17.16
C ASN A 126 20.34 1.38 17.05
N ALA A 127 19.76 1.06 18.21
CA ALA A 127 18.50 0.34 18.30
C ALA A 127 17.29 1.26 18.06
N PHE A 128 16.17 0.68 17.63
CA PHE A 128 14.89 1.38 17.71
C PHE A 128 14.43 1.61 19.16
N PRO A 129 13.56 2.61 19.40
CA PRO A 129 12.74 2.64 20.61
C PRO A 129 11.93 1.34 20.78
N ALA A 130 11.61 0.99 22.03
CA ALA A 130 10.88 -0.23 22.35
C ALA A 130 9.54 -0.31 21.60
N GLY A 131 9.24 -1.47 20.99
CA GLY A 131 8.00 -1.70 20.25
C GLY A 131 7.92 -1.11 18.83
N THR A 132 8.89 -0.28 18.42
CA THR A 132 8.93 0.30 17.06
C THR A 132 8.99 -0.77 15.98
N ALA A 133 9.76 -1.84 16.20
CA ALA A 133 9.92 -2.93 15.25
C ALA A 133 8.57 -3.60 14.92
N ASP A 134 7.71 -3.78 15.92
CA ASP A 134 6.38 -4.39 15.75
C ASP A 134 5.43 -3.47 15.00
N LYS A 135 5.49 -2.16 15.26
CA LYS A 135 4.73 -1.15 14.50
C LYS A 135 5.18 -1.11 13.04
N ILE A 136 6.48 -1.20 12.77
CA ILE A 136 7.01 -1.32 11.40
C ILE A 136 6.48 -2.60 10.73
N ARG A 137 6.52 -3.74 11.42
CA ARG A 137 5.94 -4.98 10.90
C ARG A 137 4.45 -4.86 10.61
N LYS A 138 3.69 -4.11 11.42
CA LYS A 138 2.28 -3.80 11.15
C LYS A 138 2.13 -3.04 9.83
N VAL A 139 2.94 -2.00 9.57
CA VAL A 139 2.95 -1.29 8.28
C VAL A 139 3.24 -2.24 7.11
N LEU A 140 4.24 -3.13 7.25
CA LEU A 140 4.56 -4.10 6.21
C LEU A 140 3.44 -5.12 5.98
N SER A 141 2.76 -5.54 7.04
CA SER A 141 1.62 -6.46 6.98
C SER A 141 0.43 -5.83 6.25
N GLU A 142 0.09 -4.58 6.57
CA GLU A 142 -0.95 -3.81 5.87
C GLU A 142 -0.59 -3.62 4.38
N ALA A 143 0.68 -3.35 4.06
CA ALA A 143 1.18 -3.29 2.69
C ALA A 143 1.03 -4.61 1.94
N TYR A 144 1.34 -5.72 2.58
CA TYR A 144 1.13 -7.04 1.99
C TYR A 144 -0.35 -7.32 1.71
N MET A 145 -1.22 -7.06 2.67
CA MET A 145 -2.67 -7.22 2.50
C MET A 145 -3.20 -6.37 1.35
N TYR A 146 -2.74 -5.12 1.26
CA TYR A 146 -3.12 -4.20 0.19
C TYR A 146 -2.66 -4.68 -1.20
N ILE A 147 -1.43 -5.18 -1.32
CA ILE A 147 -0.89 -5.73 -2.58
C ILE A 147 -1.63 -7.01 -2.99
N THR A 148 -1.94 -7.87 -2.03
CA THR A 148 -2.63 -9.15 -2.26
C THR A 148 -4.14 -9.01 -2.46
N GLY A 149 -4.66 -7.78 -2.51
CA GLY A 149 -6.04 -7.48 -2.92
C GLY A 149 -7.04 -7.26 -1.79
N LYS A 150 -6.61 -7.30 -0.52
CA LYS A 150 -7.44 -6.87 0.61
C LYS A 150 -7.38 -5.34 0.75
N ARG A 151 -8.12 -4.65 -0.09
CA ARG A 151 -8.21 -3.18 -0.13
C ARG A 151 -9.44 -2.69 0.63
N ALA A 152 -9.65 -1.37 0.70
CA ALA A 152 -10.90 -0.79 1.15
C ALA A 152 -12.00 -1.10 0.10
N GLN A 153 -12.44 -2.35 0.05
CA GLN A 153 -13.57 -2.75 -0.75
C GLN A 153 -14.82 -2.27 0.02
N MET A 154 -15.50 -1.24 -0.48
CA MET A 154 -16.89 -1.03 -0.07
C MET A 154 -17.64 -2.33 -0.42
N SER A 155 -18.43 -2.85 0.52
CA SER A 155 -19.37 -3.92 0.22
C SER A 155 -20.28 -3.41 -0.88
N LEU A 156 -20.04 -3.86 -2.12
CA LEU A 156 -20.88 -3.55 -3.27
C LEU A 156 -22.13 -4.45 -3.32
N PHE A 157 -22.27 -5.28 -2.30
CA PHE A 157 -23.47 -5.97 -1.90
C PHE A 157 -23.61 -5.68 -0.40
N GLU A 158 -24.26 -4.59 -0.05
CA GLU A 158 -25.09 -4.63 1.15
C GLU A 158 -26.04 -5.79 0.90
N ASP A 159 -26.09 -6.74 1.82
CA ASP A 159 -27.05 -7.83 1.76
C ASP A 159 -28.43 -7.21 1.49
N GLU A 160 -28.94 -7.33 0.27
CA GLU A 160 -30.37 -7.20 0.03
C GLU A 160 -30.97 -8.28 0.92
N GLU A 161 -31.43 -7.86 2.10
CA GLU A 161 -32.28 -8.66 2.95
C GLU A 161 -33.37 -9.21 2.04
N ASP A 162 -33.32 -10.52 1.78
CA ASP A 162 -34.35 -11.25 1.07
C ASP A 162 -35.69 -10.91 1.72
N ASP A 163 -36.45 -10.01 1.05
CA ASP A 163 -37.83 -9.74 1.37
C ASP A 163 -38.58 -11.08 1.25
N ASP A 164 -38.99 -11.59 2.41
CA ASP A 164 -39.69 -12.83 2.63
C ASP A 164 -41.01 -12.83 1.82
N LEU A 165 -40.96 -13.31 0.57
CA LEU A 165 -42.13 -13.50 -0.28
C LEU A 165 -42.98 -14.66 0.26
N SER A 166 -43.86 -14.34 1.21
CA SER A 166 -45.03 -15.17 1.52
C SER A 166 -46.33 -14.39 1.28
N GLY A 167 -47.06 -14.80 0.24
CA GLY A 167 -48.49 -14.49 0.13
C GLY A 167 -49.03 -14.32 -1.28
N GLY A 168 -49.70 -15.36 -1.80
CA GLY A 168 -50.87 -15.20 -2.66
C GLY A 168 -50.71 -15.67 -4.10
N ALA A 169 -51.24 -16.86 -4.38
CA ALA A 169 -51.61 -17.30 -5.72
C ALA A 169 -52.83 -16.52 -6.23
N ASP A 170 -52.83 -16.06 -7.49
CA ASP A 170 -53.90 -16.41 -8.45
C ASP A 170 -53.59 -16.09 -9.93
N GLU A 171 -54.12 -16.96 -10.79
CA GLU A 171 -54.36 -17.03 -12.26
C GLU A 171 -53.77 -16.09 -13.34
N MET A 172 -53.24 -16.76 -14.40
CA MET A 172 -53.37 -16.62 -15.88
C MET A 172 -53.21 -15.24 -16.55
N VAL A 173 -52.50 -15.04 -17.68
CA VAL A 173 -52.74 -15.52 -19.07
C VAL A 173 -51.45 -15.34 -19.94
N PRO A 174 -51.16 -16.14 -21.00
CA PRO A 174 -49.90 -16.03 -21.77
C PRO A 174 -50.00 -15.11 -23.01
N ALA A 175 -48.91 -14.40 -23.34
CA ALA A 175 -48.66 -13.81 -24.65
C ALA A 175 -47.14 -13.71 -24.87
N SER A 176 -46.54 -14.57 -25.68
CA SER A 176 -46.19 -14.32 -27.10
C SER A 176 -45.19 -13.18 -27.28
N GLY A 177 -43.96 -13.51 -27.68
CA GLY A 177 -42.95 -12.52 -28.08
C GLY A 177 -41.54 -13.06 -28.21
N VAL A 178 -41.31 -13.94 -29.19
CA VAL A 178 -39.97 -14.29 -29.67
C VAL A 178 -39.34 -13.05 -30.32
N HIS A 179 -38.15 -12.65 -29.87
CA HIS A 179 -37.18 -11.95 -30.72
C HIS A 179 -35.76 -12.41 -30.39
N THR A 180 -35.32 -13.40 -31.14
CA THR A 180 -33.91 -13.59 -31.48
C THR A 180 -33.52 -12.54 -32.53
N GLU A 181 -32.45 -11.79 -32.34
CA GLU A 181 -31.72 -11.29 -33.50
C GLU A 181 -30.19 -11.32 -33.31
N THR A 182 -29.64 -12.09 -34.22
CA THR A 182 -28.28 -12.45 -34.58
C THR A 182 -27.43 -11.26 -35.03
N ALA A 183 -26.16 -11.31 -34.65
CA ALA A 183 -24.94 -10.77 -35.28
C ALA A 183 -25.03 -9.71 -36.40
N ARG A 184 -24.14 -8.71 -36.31
CA ARG A 184 -23.42 -8.20 -37.49
C ARG A 184 -21.98 -7.82 -37.19
N SER A 185 -21.09 -8.67 -37.68
CA SER A 185 -19.71 -8.39 -38.04
C SER A 185 -19.65 -7.28 -39.09
N GLU A 186 -18.76 -6.31 -38.94
CA GLU A 186 -18.07 -5.71 -40.09
C GLU A 186 -16.58 -5.51 -39.78
N ARG A 187 -15.78 -6.20 -40.59
CA ARG A 187 -14.34 -5.97 -40.77
C ARG A 187 -14.19 -4.73 -41.66
N ILE A 188 -13.23 -3.86 -41.38
CA ILE A 188 -12.59 -3.06 -42.42
C ILE A 188 -11.08 -3.29 -42.35
N ALA A 189 -10.53 -3.53 -43.53
CA ALA A 189 -9.21 -4.01 -43.84
C ALA A 189 -8.16 -2.89 -43.92
N ALA A 190 -6.94 -3.35 -44.20
CA ALA A 190 -5.64 -2.70 -44.07
C ALA A 190 -5.19 -1.77 -45.23
N ALA A 191 -3.98 -1.22 -45.01
CA ALA A 191 -2.97 -0.73 -45.95
C ALA A 191 -3.14 0.74 -46.41
N SER A 192 -2.10 1.56 -46.65
CA SER A 192 -0.68 1.32 -46.96
C SER A 192 0.16 2.61 -46.79
N ASP A 193 1.45 2.44 -46.47
CA ASP A 193 2.70 3.15 -46.87
C ASP A 193 2.80 4.69 -47.04
N GLY A 194 3.92 5.22 -46.49
CA GLY A 194 4.34 6.64 -46.36
C GLY A 194 4.80 7.37 -47.63
N PRO A 195 5.88 8.20 -47.67
CA PRO A 195 6.88 8.59 -46.64
C PRO A 195 7.14 10.12 -46.52
N GLY A 196 7.97 10.56 -45.55
CA GLY A 196 8.95 11.63 -45.80
C GLY A 196 9.04 12.86 -44.86
N LYS A 197 10.26 13.05 -44.31
CA LYS A 197 11.00 14.29 -43.95
C LYS A 197 10.51 15.12 -42.74
N ALA A 198 11.32 15.18 -41.67
CA ALA A 198 12.27 16.27 -41.28
C ALA A 198 11.53 17.47 -40.64
N SER A 199 11.94 18.11 -39.54
CA SER A 199 13.27 18.50 -39.07
C SER A 199 13.18 18.93 -37.59
N PHE A 200 14.34 19.06 -36.95
CA PHE A 200 14.58 19.62 -35.61
C PHE A 200 14.16 21.09 -35.46
N ASN A 201 13.72 21.45 -34.26
CA ASN A 201 14.26 22.57 -33.47
C ASN A 201 14.00 22.32 -31.98
#